data_AF-A0A973AUP4-F1
#
_entry.id   AF-A0A973AUP4-F1
#
_cell.length_a   1.000
_cell.length_b   1.000
_cell.length_c   1.000
_cell.angle_alpha   90.00
_cell.angle_beta   90.00
_cell.angle_gamma   90.00
#
_symmetry.space_group_name_H-M   'P 1'
#
loop_
_entity.id
_entity.type
_entity.pdbx_description
1 polymer ?
#
loop_
_entity_poly.entity_id
_entity_poly.type
_entity_poly.pdbx_seq_one_letter_code
_entity_poly.pdbx_strand_id
1 'polypeptide(L)'
;MAVELVITSVRKGLDGGSGYQPVLRTKGLKPAIAERLQLRSGYPHPYSHGDRRNPVVFVHRIERVGGETLHVLARICDAGSDHTGRSNFLAHLVAIDDGEARRKGSGPADVIRRLAFKASWDEPPREGDPPAVIASDRGPGPCLAWEAAGLDPGLAGDLAEAAASGKDVRLIVRQSDDVLALYADALALVPPAKRWQVTFTTCEIEPFDAVWRAVREDLPQARAFRGAAGVIDLTRSDSRGSDGAFAKFARGEASQLPWQASSRPADATHSGEALSSRPESPRSGGAPVAAGFPRAPASSGAAGAAPPEVASRVGPPAMRRGKRNYLDQIPVADRPPGSWDEEDHVDPSSIRSLLPTLAILLVTALLVGALMLLNTDGGKRMLAQLASNDVPVRDAANVADSLDLDFPADAAQRPLQQANRHKEANERHQKEQEARDQAAAEEMKKEEEREAKRKEQEAADAEQESKLQATLTDQRRAEAFAALQQLPEAVVTDLPLPNGPDGQFDKVIDLGVFNPDNLIDLS
;
A
#
# COMPACT_ATOMS: atom_id res chain seq x y z
N MET A 1 6.69 15.19 -17.95
CA MET A 1 6.78 13.78 -18.35
C MET A 1 5.98 12.97 -17.35
N ALA A 2 5.07 12.15 -17.88
CA ALA A 2 4.40 11.10 -17.14
C ALA A 2 4.79 9.75 -17.72
N VAL A 3 4.92 8.74 -16.87
CA VAL A 3 5.19 7.34 -17.26
C VAL A 3 4.32 6.41 -16.44
N GLU A 4 3.96 5.26 -16.99
CA GLU A 4 3.16 4.24 -16.31
C GLU A 4 3.87 2.88 -16.25
N LEU A 5 3.48 2.10 -15.24
CA LEU A 5 3.88 0.72 -15.02
C LEU A 5 2.70 -0.04 -14.43
N VAL A 6 2.31 -1.16 -15.07
CA VAL A 6 1.31 -2.09 -14.53
C VAL A 6 2.00 -3.40 -14.17
N ILE A 7 1.75 -3.88 -12.96
CA ILE A 7 2.31 -5.12 -12.41
C ILE A 7 1.17 -6.01 -11.94
N THR A 8 1.23 -7.28 -12.34
CA THR A 8 0.36 -8.34 -11.83
C THR A 8 1.02 -9.70 -12.04
N SER A 9 0.47 -10.77 -11.48
CA SER A 9 1.01 -12.12 -11.69
C SER A 9 0.66 -12.67 -13.07
N VAL A 10 1.68 -13.00 -13.87
CA VAL A 10 1.54 -13.56 -15.22
C VAL A 10 2.48 -14.74 -15.45
N ARG A 11 2.15 -15.58 -16.45
CA ARG A 11 3.03 -16.69 -16.89
C ARG A 11 4.32 -16.19 -17.52
N LYS A 12 4.24 -15.07 -18.24
CA LYS A 12 5.36 -14.42 -18.91
C LYS A 12 5.09 -12.91 -18.91
N GLY A 13 5.95 -12.13 -18.26
CA GLY A 13 5.90 -10.67 -18.28
C GLY A 13 6.70 -10.07 -19.43
N LEU A 14 6.79 -8.74 -19.45
CA LEU A 14 7.55 -7.98 -20.44
C LEU A 14 9.02 -8.40 -20.52
N ASP A 15 9.65 -8.63 -19.38
CA ASP A 15 11.06 -9.01 -19.29
C ASP A 15 11.26 -10.54 -19.32
N GLY A 16 10.22 -11.30 -19.71
CA GLY A 16 10.28 -12.75 -19.92
C GLY A 16 10.16 -13.61 -18.65
N GLY A 17 10.19 -13.02 -17.45
CA GLY A 17 9.97 -13.72 -16.19
C GLY A 17 8.51 -14.13 -15.93
N SER A 18 8.26 -14.91 -14.88
CA SER A 18 6.92 -15.29 -14.41
C SER A 18 6.62 -14.73 -13.01
N GLY A 19 5.36 -14.85 -12.58
CA GLY A 19 4.87 -14.27 -11.31
C GLY A 19 4.59 -12.79 -11.44
N TYR A 20 4.81 -12.02 -10.36
CA TYR A 20 4.59 -10.56 -10.34
C TYR A 20 5.59 -9.84 -11.23
N GLN A 21 5.17 -9.54 -12.46
CA GLN A 21 6.01 -8.95 -13.48
C GLN A 21 5.34 -7.70 -14.07
N PRO A 22 6.14 -6.77 -14.64
CA PRO A 22 5.61 -5.73 -15.51
C PRO A 22 4.86 -6.35 -16.69
N VAL A 23 3.61 -5.91 -16.89
CA VAL A 23 2.76 -6.29 -18.02
C VAL A 23 2.49 -5.11 -18.96
N LEU A 24 2.55 -3.89 -18.44
CA LEU A 24 2.57 -2.65 -19.21
C LEU A 24 3.69 -1.76 -18.68
N ARG A 25 4.46 -1.14 -19.57
CA ARG A 25 5.34 -0.02 -19.21
C ARG A 25 5.38 1.01 -20.33
N THR A 26 5.54 2.28 -19.97
CA THR A 26 5.81 3.31 -20.98
C THR A 26 7.11 3.01 -21.73
N LYS A 27 7.09 3.15 -23.05
CA LYS A 27 8.26 2.98 -23.91
C LYS A 27 9.38 3.94 -23.49
N GLY A 28 10.59 3.41 -23.32
CA GLY A 28 11.75 4.20 -22.88
C GLY A 28 11.76 4.58 -21.40
N LEU A 29 10.89 3.97 -20.57
CA LEU A 29 10.94 4.12 -19.12
C LEU A 29 12.34 3.76 -18.59
N LYS A 30 12.95 4.68 -17.85
CA LYS A 30 14.28 4.48 -17.24
C LYS A 30 14.25 3.27 -16.29
N PRO A 31 15.21 2.32 -16.37
CA PRO A 31 15.23 1.13 -15.52
C PRO A 31 15.17 1.43 -14.02
N ALA A 32 15.89 2.45 -13.55
CA ALA A 32 15.88 2.84 -12.14
C ALA A 32 14.49 3.30 -11.64
N ILE A 33 13.71 3.95 -12.50
CA ILE A 33 12.33 4.36 -12.18
C ILE A 33 11.43 3.11 -12.18
N ALA A 34 11.55 2.25 -13.19
CA ALA A 34 10.77 1.01 -13.27
C ALA A 34 10.97 0.11 -12.03
N GLU A 35 12.23 -0.11 -11.63
CA GLU A 35 12.58 -0.86 -10.43
C GLU A 35 12.00 -0.23 -9.17
N ARG A 36 12.10 1.11 -9.03
CA ARG A 36 11.54 1.81 -7.88
C ARG A 36 10.02 1.68 -7.82
N LEU A 37 9.32 1.83 -8.94
CA LEU A 37 7.86 1.67 -8.99
C LEU A 37 7.46 0.23 -8.66
N GLN A 38 8.19 -0.76 -9.16
CA GLN A 38 7.95 -2.16 -8.86
C GLN A 38 8.10 -2.48 -7.37
N LEU A 39 9.09 -1.89 -6.69
CA LEU A 39 9.26 -2.04 -5.25
C LEU A 39 8.07 -1.49 -4.45
N ARG A 40 7.28 -0.55 -5.00
CA ARG A 40 6.11 0.07 -4.36
C ARG A 40 4.77 -0.55 -4.76
N SER A 41 4.78 -1.67 -5.48
CA SER A 41 3.56 -2.30 -6.01
C SER A 41 2.87 -3.27 -5.06
N GLY A 42 3.44 -3.54 -3.87
CA GLY A 42 2.96 -4.57 -2.95
C GLY A 42 1.50 -4.39 -2.52
N TYR A 43 0.82 -5.52 -2.31
CA TYR A 43 -0.55 -5.57 -1.79
C TYR A 43 -0.70 -6.73 -0.81
N PRO A 44 -0.51 -6.49 0.50
CA PRO A 44 -0.87 -7.47 1.51
C PRO A 44 -2.39 -7.59 1.53
N HIS A 45 -2.92 -8.78 1.31
CA HIS A 45 -4.36 -8.99 1.30
C HIS A 45 -4.89 -9.00 2.75
N PRO A 46 -5.80 -8.10 3.13
CA PRO A 46 -6.38 -8.11 4.48
C PRO A 46 -7.42 -9.23 4.65
N TYR A 47 -8.01 -9.72 3.56
CA TYR A 47 -8.93 -10.87 3.52
C TYR A 47 -8.42 -11.92 2.54
N SER A 48 -9.13 -13.05 2.41
CA SER A 48 -8.83 -14.04 1.38
C SER A 48 -8.80 -13.41 -0.01
N HIS A 49 -7.90 -13.85 -0.90
CA HIS A 49 -7.83 -13.32 -2.26
C HIS A 49 -9.14 -13.59 -3.02
N GLY A 50 -9.57 -12.63 -3.83
CA GLY A 50 -10.88 -12.63 -4.50
C GLY A 50 -12.06 -12.24 -3.60
N ASP A 51 -11.84 -11.98 -2.30
CA ASP A 51 -12.89 -11.44 -1.43
C ASP A 51 -13.19 -9.99 -1.81
N ARG A 52 -14.47 -9.72 -2.06
CA ARG A 52 -15.00 -8.37 -2.37
C ARG A 52 -14.78 -7.34 -1.24
N ARG A 53 -14.41 -7.79 -0.04
CA ARG A 53 -13.98 -6.91 1.05
C ARG A 53 -12.56 -6.39 0.89
N ASN A 54 -11.72 -6.97 0.02
CA ASN A 54 -10.38 -6.44 -0.23
C ASN A 54 -10.47 -5.01 -0.81
N PRO A 55 -9.86 -4.00 -0.18
CA PRO A 55 -9.99 -2.61 -0.59
C PRO A 55 -9.23 -2.32 -1.88
N VAL A 56 -9.76 -1.42 -2.70
CA VAL A 56 -8.97 -0.72 -3.72
C VAL A 56 -8.21 0.40 -3.03
N VAL A 57 -6.88 0.37 -3.12
CA VAL A 57 -5.99 1.35 -2.48
C VAL A 57 -5.52 2.33 -3.53
N PHE A 58 -5.75 3.62 -3.28
CA PHE A 58 -5.16 4.70 -4.04
C PHE A 58 -4.07 5.37 -3.21
N VAL A 59 -2.97 5.68 -3.89
CA VAL A 59 -1.77 6.22 -3.24
C VAL A 59 -1.25 7.42 -4.01
N HIS A 60 -0.85 8.44 -3.27
CA HIS A 60 0.08 9.46 -3.74
C HIS A 60 1.32 9.48 -2.83
N ARG A 61 2.50 9.31 -3.43
CA ARG A 61 3.78 9.40 -2.73
C ARG A 61 4.80 10.15 -3.56
N ILE A 62 5.84 10.63 -2.88
CA ILE A 62 6.97 11.31 -3.52
C ILE A 62 8.17 10.37 -3.45
N GLU A 63 8.78 10.09 -4.60
CA GLU A 63 9.98 9.26 -4.70
C GLU A 63 11.13 10.08 -5.29
N ARG A 64 12.35 9.83 -4.79
CA ARG A 64 13.59 10.40 -5.34
C ARG A 64 14.39 9.29 -6.00
N VAL A 65 14.62 9.40 -7.30
CA VAL A 65 15.30 8.38 -8.11
C VAL A 65 16.28 9.06 -9.05
N GLY A 66 17.58 8.78 -8.92
CA GLY A 66 18.59 9.33 -9.82
C GLY A 66 18.65 10.86 -9.84
N GLY A 67 18.35 11.52 -8.71
CA GLY A 67 18.28 12.99 -8.62
C GLY A 67 16.95 13.60 -9.08
N GLU A 68 16.03 12.81 -9.64
CA GLU A 68 14.69 13.25 -10.05
C GLU A 68 13.70 13.05 -8.90
N THR A 69 12.83 14.04 -8.68
CA THR A 69 11.67 13.93 -7.78
C THR A 69 10.44 13.59 -8.60
N LEU A 70 9.80 12.48 -8.24
CA LEU A 70 8.64 11.93 -8.93
C LEU A 70 7.45 11.87 -7.97
N HIS A 71 6.29 12.33 -8.44
CA HIS A 71 5.00 12.09 -7.81
C HIS A 71 4.43 10.80 -8.37
N VAL A 72 4.35 9.79 -7.52
CA VAL A 72 3.81 8.47 -7.87
C VAL A 72 2.35 8.40 -7.43
N LEU A 73 1.48 8.23 -8.42
CA LEU A 73 0.05 8.01 -8.29
C LEU A 73 -0.23 6.53 -8.57
N ALA A 74 -0.89 5.82 -7.66
CA ALA A 74 -1.15 4.40 -7.86
C ALA A 74 -2.58 4.00 -7.53
N ARG A 75 -3.06 2.99 -8.25
CA ARG A 75 -4.22 2.18 -7.90
C ARG A 75 -3.75 0.74 -7.72
N ILE A 76 -3.99 0.17 -6.55
CA ILE A 76 -3.61 -1.20 -6.20
C ILE A 76 -4.85 -1.93 -5.71
N CYS A 77 -5.13 -3.12 -6.24
CA CYS A 77 -6.27 -3.92 -5.81
C CYS A 77 -5.99 -5.42 -5.87
N ASP A 78 -6.83 -6.18 -5.16
CA ASP A 78 -6.97 -7.62 -5.35
C ASP A 78 -7.27 -7.94 -6.83
N ALA A 79 -6.61 -8.99 -7.34
CA ALA A 79 -6.81 -9.51 -8.69
C ALA A 79 -7.10 -11.01 -8.68
N GLY A 80 -7.72 -11.50 -7.60
CA GLY A 80 -8.10 -12.90 -7.40
C GLY A 80 -6.93 -13.85 -7.30
N SER A 81 -7.07 -15.02 -7.94
CA SER A 81 -6.00 -16.03 -8.00
C SER A 81 -5.17 -15.86 -9.28
N ASP A 82 -3.87 -16.06 -9.18
CA ASP A 82 -3.00 -16.10 -10.34
C ASP A 82 -3.11 -17.41 -11.12
N HIS A 83 -2.33 -17.54 -12.19
CA HIS A 83 -2.29 -18.73 -13.05
C HIS A 83 -1.82 -20.03 -12.34
N THR A 84 -1.36 -19.94 -11.10
CA THR A 84 -0.96 -21.07 -10.24
C THR A 84 -1.95 -21.32 -9.08
N GLY A 85 -3.01 -20.51 -8.96
CA GLY A 85 -3.96 -20.59 -7.86
C GLY A 85 -3.52 -19.85 -6.58
N ARG A 86 -2.43 -19.07 -6.62
CA ARG A 86 -1.98 -18.26 -5.47
C ARG A 86 -2.64 -16.88 -5.50
N SER A 87 -2.61 -16.14 -4.39
CA SER A 87 -3.12 -14.76 -4.34
C SER A 87 -2.45 -13.89 -5.41
N ASN A 88 -3.22 -13.00 -6.04
CA ASN A 88 -2.76 -12.05 -7.04
C ASN A 88 -3.25 -10.64 -6.72
N PHE A 89 -2.47 -9.63 -7.12
CA PHE A 89 -2.88 -8.23 -7.09
C PHE A 89 -2.58 -7.59 -8.45
N LEU A 90 -3.23 -6.46 -8.70
CA LEU A 90 -2.90 -5.58 -9.80
C LEU A 90 -2.53 -4.22 -9.24
N ALA A 91 -1.33 -3.76 -9.57
CA ALA A 91 -0.84 -2.43 -9.26
C ALA A 91 -0.63 -1.68 -10.57
N HIS A 92 -1.38 -0.60 -10.77
CA HIS A 92 -1.16 0.36 -11.85
C HIS A 92 -0.59 1.63 -11.22
N LEU A 93 0.67 1.95 -11.56
CA LEU A 93 1.40 3.10 -11.08
C LEU A 93 1.66 4.08 -12.23
N VAL A 94 1.45 5.37 -11.97
CA VAL A 94 1.78 6.48 -12.86
C VAL A 94 2.74 7.40 -12.11
N ALA A 95 3.92 7.65 -12.66
CA ALA A 95 4.89 8.59 -12.12
C ALA A 95 4.93 9.87 -12.96
N ILE A 96 4.89 11.02 -12.30
CA ILE A 96 4.90 12.35 -12.91
C ILE A 96 6.09 13.11 -12.33
N ASP A 97 6.88 13.79 -13.17
CA ASP A 97 7.94 14.64 -12.63
C ASP A 97 7.39 15.87 -11.88
N ASP A 98 8.17 16.36 -10.90
CA ASP A 98 7.81 17.53 -10.07
C ASP A 98 7.45 18.77 -10.92
N GLY A 99 8.14 19.00 -12.04
CA GLY A 99 7.83 20.11 -12.94
C GLY A 99 6.45 20.00 -13.57
N GLU A 100 6.07 18.81 -14.03
CA GLU A 100 4.71 18.54 -14.54
C GLU A 100 3.65 18.62 -13.45
N ALA A 101 3.90 18.05 -12.28
CA ALA A 101 2.99 18.11 -11.13
C ALA A 101 2.67 19.56 -10.75
N ARG A 102 3.68 20.42 -10.62
CA ARG A 102 3.51 21.84 -10.27
C ARG A 102 2.72 22.66 -11.31
N ARG A 103 2.72 22.25 -12.57
CA ARG A 103 1.89 22.89 -13.61
C ARG A 103 0.40 22.54 -13.49
N LYS A 104 0.05 21.50 -12.73
CA LYS A 104 -1.35 21.12 -12.50
C LYS A 104 -1.88 21.94 -11.32
N GLY A 105 -2.95 22.71 -11.58
CA GLY A 105 -3.65 23.45 -10.53
C GLY A 105 -4.33 22.53 -9.52
N SER A 106 -4.84 21.38 -9.96
CA SER A 106 -5.46 20.38 -9.08
C SER A 106 -4.44 19.62 -8.22
N GLY A 107 -4.90 19.09 -7.10
CA GLY A 107 -4.09 18.18 -6.27
C GLY A 107 -4.04 16.74 -6.82
N PRO A 108 -3.15 15.91 -6.27
CA PRO A 108 -2.94 14.52 -6.70
C PRO A 108 -4.21 13.64 -6.64
N ALA A 109 -5.10 13.83 -5.66
CA ALA A 109 -6.35 13.05 -5.57
C ALA A 109 -7.30 13.30 -6.75
N ASP A 110 -7.46 14.55 -7.20
CA ASP A 110 -8.30 14.86 -8.37
C ASP A 110 -7.70 14.29 -9.67
N VAL A 111 -6.37 14.29 -9.79
CA VAL A 111 -5.69 13.64 -10.92
C VAL A 111 -5.93 12.12 -10.90
N ILE A 112 -5.78 11.45 -9.75
CA ILE A 112 -6.03 10.01 -9.61
C ILE A 112 -7.45 9.66 -10.05
N ARG A 113 -8.46 10.45 -9.67
CA ARG A 113 -9.87 10.22 -10.06
C ARG A 113 -10.11 10.27 -11.57
N ARG A 114 -9.27 10.99 -12.31
CA ARG A 114 -9.40 11.19 -13.77
C ARG A 114 -8.52 10.25 -14.58
N LEU A 115 -7.53 9.62 -13.95
CA LEU A 115 -6.68 8.64 -14.59
C LEU A 115 -7.45 7.36 -14.90
N ALA A 116 -7.24 6.83 -16.10
CA ALA A 116 -7.84 5.58 -16.56
C ALA A 116 -7.08 4.36 -16.01
N PHE A 117 -7.05 4.22 -14.68
CA PHE A 117 -6.38 3.09 -14.05
C PHE A 117 -7.02 1.75 -14.45
N LYS A 118 -6.18 0.75 -14.66
CA LYS A 118 -6.60 -0.62 -14.96
C LYS A 118 -7.12 -1.28 -13.67
N ALA A 119 -8.24 -1.99 -13.78
CA ALA A 119 -8.82 -2.78 -12.70
C ALA A 119 -8.55 -4.27 -12.82
N SER A 120 -8.29 -4.73 -14.04
CA SER A 120 -7.93 -6.09 -14.41
C SER A 120 -6.91 -6.03 -15.55
N TRP A 121 -6.28 -7.17 -15.84
CA TRP A 121 -5.36 -7.29 -16.96
C TRP A 121 -5.55 -8.64 -17.65
N ASP A 122 -5.94 -8.59 -18.92
CA ASP A 122 -6.18 -9.73 -19.81
C ASP A 122 -5.44 -9.58 -21.16
N GLU A 123 -4.67 -8.49 -21.32
CA GLU A 123 -3.88 -8.20 -22.52
C GLU A 123 -2.52 -8.94 -22.50
N PRO A 124 -1.88 -9.19 -23.65
CA PRO A 124 -0.48 -9.60 -23.69
C PRO A 124 0.45 -8.51 -23.12
N PRO A 125 1.58 -8.87 -22.49
CA PRO A 125 2.56 -7.89 -22.02
C PRO A 125 3.05 -7.01 -23.17
N ARG A 126 3.03 -5.68 -23.00
CA ARG A 126 3.42 -4.73 -24.06
C ARG A 126 3.99 -3.43 -23.51
N GLU A 127 4.80 -2.76 -24.33
CA GLU A 127 5.14 -1.36 -24.07
C GLU A 127 4.02 -0.46 -24.61
N GLY A 128 3.79 0.67 -23.95
CA GLY A 128 2.75 1.64 -24.29
C GLY A 128 3.31 3.05 -24.43
N ASP A 129 2.46 3.94 -24.94
CA ASP A 129 2.75 5.37 -24.94
C ASP A 129 2.64 5.95 -23.52
N PRO A 130 3.22 7.15 -23.26
CA PRO A 130 3.02 7.85 -22.00
C PRO A 130 1.53 8.07 -21.67
N PRO A 131 1.12 7.94 -20.40
CA PRO A 131 -0.27 8.18 -20.00
C PRO A 131 -0.63 9.66 -20.12
N ALA A 132 -1.88 9.94 -20.49
CA ALA A 132 -2.42 11.30 -20.48
C ALA A 132 -2.82 11.71 -19.05
N VAL A 133 -2.12 12.68 -18.48
CA VAL A 133 -2.40 13.20 -17.14
C VAL A 133 -3.25 14.47 -17.23
N ILE A 134 -4.56 14.30 -17.00
CA ILE A 134 -5.54 15.39 -17.04
C ILE A 134 -5.81 15.90 -15.61
N ALA A 135 -5.65 17.20 -15.41
CA ALA A 135 -6.00 17.89 -14.17
C ALA A 135 -7.29 18.70 -14.36
N SER A 136 -8.00 18.98 -13.27
CA SER A 136 -9.04 20.01 -13.29
C SER A 136 -8.48 21.38 -12.91
N ASP A 137 -9.18 22.41 -13.40
CA ASP A 137 -9.00 23.78 -12.93
C ASP A 137 -9.92 24.08 -11.73
N ARG A 138 -10.31 23.05 -10.96
CA ARG A 138 -11.22 23.23 -9.82
C ARG A 138 -10.54 24.10 -8.76
N GLY A 139 -11.08 25.29 -8.57
CA GLY A 139 -10.72 26.18 -7.48
C GLY A 139 -11.18 25.66 -6.11
N PRO A 140 -10.71 26.27 -5.01
CA PRO A 140 -11.25 25.97 -3.69
C PRO A 140 -12.75 26.26 -3.64
N GLY A 141 -13.51 25.40 -2.95
CA GLY A 141 -14.93 25.59 -2.71
C GLY A 141 -15.42 24.68 -1.56
N PRO A 142 -16.73 24.69 -1.26
CA PRO A 142 -17.30 23.82 -0.25
C PRO A 142 -17.03 22.34 -0.53
N CYS A 143 -16.84 21.56 0.54
CA CYS A 143 -16.47 20.14 0.46
C CYS A 143 -17.71 19.25 0.30
N LEU A 144 -18.29 19.27 -0.89
CA LEU A 144 -19.53 18.55 -1.24
C LEU A 144 -19.43 17.02 -1.11
N ALA A 145 -18.25 16.41 -1.29
CA ALA A 145 -18.06 14.98 -1.11
C ALA A 145 -18.24 14.55 0.35
N TRP A 146 -17.86 15.43 1.28
CA TRP A 146 -18.05 15.20 2.71
C TRP A 146 -19.52 15.29 3.09
N GLU A 147 -20.22 16.32 2.60
CA GLU A 147 -21.66 16.47 2.79
C GLU A 147 -22.44 15.29 2.18
N ALA A 148 -22.10 14.86 0.97
CA ALA A 148 -22.72 13.72 0.30
C ALA A 148 -22.51 12.39 1.05
N ALA A 149 -21.42 12.26 1.82
CA ALA A 149 -21.15 11.13 2.71
C ALA A 149 -21.86 11.24 4.07
N GLY A 150 -22.65 12.31 4.30
CA GLY A 150 -23.30 12.58 5.58
C GLY A 150 -22.32 12.97 6.69
N LEU A 151 -21.15 13.50 6.32
CA LEU A 151 -20.11 13.96 7.23
C LEU A 151 -20.08 15.48 7.27
N ASP A 152 -19.58 16.06 8.37
CA ASP A 152 -19.36 17.50 8.46
C ASP A 152 -18.22 17.92 7.50
N PRO A 153 -18.46 18.81 6.52
CA PRO A 153 -17.42 19.37 5.66
C PRO A 153 -16.27 20.02 6.43
N GLY A 154 -16.51 20.50 7.66
CA GLY A 154 -15.47 21.07 8.51
C GLY A 154 -14.28 20.14 8.78
N LEU A 155 -14.50 18.82 8.80
CA LEU A 155 -13.43 17.81 8.95
C LEU A 155 -12.44 17.85 7.77
N ALA A 156 -12.90 18.20 6.56
CA ALA A 156 -12.03 18.44 5.42
C ALA A 156 -11.11 19.64 5.65
N GLY A 157 -11.64 20.67 6.34
CA GLY A 157 -10.88 21.85 6.75
C GLY A 157 -9.78 21.52 7.74
N ASP A 158 -10.08 20.70 8.76
CA ASP A 158 -9.09 20.24 9.73
C ASP A 158 -7.97 19.42 9.06
N LEU A 159 -8.33 18.58 8.10
CA LEU A 159 -7.38 17.80 7.31
C LEU A 159 -6.46 18.72 6.47
N ALA A 160 -7.03 19.76 5.85
CA ALA A 160 -6.29 20.74 5.08
C ALA A 160 -5.36 21.62 5.94
N GLU A 161 -5.82 22.02 7.12
CA GLU A 161 -5.02 22.79 8.10
C GLU A 161 -3.85 21.97 8.62
N ALA A 162 -4.07 20.69 8.93
CA ALA A 162 -3.02 19.77 9.34
C ALA A 162 -1.95 19.62 8.25
N ALA A 163 -2.37 19.41 6.99
CA ALA A 163 -1.43 19.36 5.86
C ALA A 163 -0.65 20.67 5.67
N ALA A 164 -1.33 21.83 5.81
CA ALA A 164 -0.66 23.13 5.70
C ALA A 164 0.43 23.33 6.76
N SER A 165 0.22 22.72 7.93
CA SER A 165 1.09 22.74 9.12
C SER A 165 2.10 21.57 9.17
N GLY A 166 2.08 20.65 8.19
CA GLY A 166 2.95 19.48 8.17
C GLY A 166 2.65 18.44 9.25
N LYS A 167 1.40 18.41 9.76
CA LYS A 167 0.96 17.41 10.74
C LYS A 167 0.35 16.21 10.03
N ASP A 168 0.74 15.03 10.50
CA ASP A 168 0.16 13.77 10.06
C ASP A 168 -1.25 13.60 10.63
N VAL A 169 -2.16 13.09 9.79
CA VAL A 169 -3.54 12.79 10.16
C VAL A 169 -3.89 11.38 9.70
N ARG A 170 -4.61 10.66 10.56
CA ARG A 170 -5.19 9.38 10.21
C ARG A 170 -6.71 9.45 10.24
N LEU A 171 -7.36 8.97 9.19
CA LEU A 171 -8.81 8.84 9.09
C LEU A 171 -9.20 7.39 9.39
N ILE A 172 -10.20 7.18 10.26
CA ILE A 172 -10.90 5.90 10.35
C ILE A 172 -12.16 6.04 9.49
N VAL A 173 -12.29 5.19 8.48
CA VAL A 173 -13.31 5.31 7.42
C VAL A 173 -14.20 4.08 7.36
N ARG A 174 -15.43 4.25 6.88
CA ARG A 174 -16.35 3.14 6.58
C ARG A 174 -15.98 2.51 5.25
N GLN A 175 -16.45 1.27 5.01
CA GLN A 175 -16.25 0.61 3.72
C GLN A 175 -16.93 1.36 2.56
N SER A 176 -18.03 2.07 2.83
CA SER A 176 -18.82 2.81 1.84
C SER A 176 -18.22 4.17 1.44
N ASP A 177 -17.25 4.68 2.19
CA ASP A 177 -16.75 6.04 2.00
C ASP A 177 -15.84 6.12 0.77
N ASP A 178 -16.12 7.07 -0.15
CA ASP A 178 -15.19 7.40 -1.24
C ASP A 178 -14.08 8.32 -0.71
N VAL A 179 -13.13 7.72 0.00
CA VAL A 179 -11.99 8.43 0.61
C VAL A 179 -11.21 9.28 -0.40
N LEU A 180 -11.12 8.82 -1.65
CA LEU A 180 -10.42 9.55 -2.69
C LEU A 180 -11.16 10.86 -3.05
N ALA A 181 -12.50 10.84 -3.09
CA ALA A 181 -13.30 12.05 -3.24
C ALA A 181 -13.17 12.98 -2.01
N LEU A 182 -13.16 12.42 -0.79
CA LEU A 182 -12.96 13.19 0.44
C LEU A 182 -11.60 13.91 0.45
N TYR A 183 -10.52 13.21 0.07
CA TYR A 183 -9.19 13.81 -0.08
C TYR A 183 -9.11 14.84 -1.20
N ALA A 184 -9.81 14.63 -2.32
CA ALA A 184 -9.84 15.60 -3.41
C ALA A 184 -10.46 16.94 -2.95
N ASP A 185 -11.52 16.90 -2.16
CA ASP A 185 -12.14 18.09 -1.59
C ASP A 185 -11.23 18.77 -0.56
N ALA A 186 -10.61 18.02 0.36
CA ALA A 186 -9.68 18.59 1.34
C ALA A 186 -8.43 19.21 0.69
N LEU A 187 -7.85 18.56 -0.33
CA LEU A 187 -6.70 19.11 -1.08
C LEU A 187 -7.05 20.39 -1.82
N ALA A 188 -8.31 20.60 -2.22
CA ALA A 188 -8.72 21.84 -2.84
C ALA A 188 -8.60 23.04 -1.88
N LEU A 189 -8.67 22.81 -0.56
CA LEU A 189 -8.50 23.86 0.46
C LEU A 189 -7.03 24.21 0.72
N VAL A 190 -6.10 23.29 0.42
CA VAL A 190 -4.66 23.50 0.58
C VAL A 190 -4.13 24.46 -0.50
N PRO A 191 -3.17 25.37 -0.18
CA PRO A 191 -2.56 26.24 -1.18
C PRO A 191 -2.03 25.45 -2.38
N PRO A 192 -2.27 25.91 -3.64
CA PRO A 192 -1.88 25.16 -4.84
C PRO A 192 -0.43 24.66 -4.85
N ALA A 193 0.51 25.49 -4.39
CA ALA A 193 1.94 25.15 -4.32
C ALA A 193 2.28 24.00 -3.35
N LYS A 194 1.40 23.72 -2.37
CA LYS A 194 1.57 22.65 -1.37
C LYS A 194 0.76 21.39 -1.68
N ARG A 195 -0.23 21.43 -2.59
CA ARG A 195 -1.15 20.29 -2.84
C ARG A 195 -0.41 19.00 -3.21
N TRP A 196 0.61 19.11 -4.06
CA TRP A 196 1.44 17.98 -4.50
C TRP A 196 2.48 17.53 -3.47
N GLN A 197 2.65 18.27 -2.37
CA GLN A 197 3.53 17.87 -1.26
C GLN A 197 2.80 16.96 -0.27
N VAL A 198 1.46 16.94 -0.29
CA VAL A 198 0.64 16.12 0.60
C VAL A 198 0.58 14.69 0.08
N THR A 199 1.30 13.78 0.72
CA THR A 199 1.25 12.34 0.44
C THR A 199 0.05 11.70 1.14
N PHE A 200 -0.53 10.67 0.51
CA PHE A 200 -1.65 9.96 1.11
C PHE A 200 -1.80 8.50 0.67
N THR A 201 -2.52 7.73 1.49
CA THR A 201 -3.12 6.42 1.13
C THR A 201 -4.60 6.39 1.53
N THR A 202 -5.46 5.85 0.66
CA THR A 202 -6.91 5.69 0.94
C THR A 202 -7.24 4.47 1.79
N CYS A 203 -6.29 3.55 2.00
CA CYS A 203 -6.41 2.47 2.96
C CYS A 203 -5.01 1.93 3.32
N GLU A 204 -4.59 2.16 4.56
CA GLU A 204 -3.33 1.69 5.15
C GLU A 204 -3.51 0.23 5.61
N ILE A 205 -3.15 -0.70 4.73
CA ILE A 205 -3.12 -2.14 5.04
C ILE A 205 -1.79 -2.53 5.69
N GLU A 206 -0.71 -1.92 5.23
CA GLU A 206 0.63 -1.97 5.82
C GLU A 206 1.08 -0.55 6.20
N PRO A 207 2.01 -0.40 7.16
CA PRO A 207 2.53 0.91 7.55
C PRO A 207 2.96 1.74 6.35
N PHE A 208 2.36 2.91 6.20
CA PHE A 208 2.63 3.79 5.07
C PHE A 208 3.12 5.15 5.57
N ASP A 209 4.24 5.61 5.02
CA ASP A 209 4.77 6.93 5.35
C ASP A 209 4.04 8.00 4.52
N ALA A 210 3.01 8.59 5.11
CA ALA A 210 2.25 9.68 4.51
C ALA A 210 1.64 10.63 5.52
N VAL A 211 1.45 11.87 5.06
CA VAL A 211 0.76 12.93 5.79
C VAL A 211 -0.68 12.51 6.08
N TRP A 212 -1.40 11.97 5.09
CA TRP A 212 -2.77 11.48 5.28
C TRP A 212 -2.88 9.97 5.09
N ARG A 213 -3.38 9.29 6.11
CA ARG A 213 -3.60 7.84 6.08
C ARG A 213 -5.04 7.53 6.38
N ALA A 214 -5.74 6.81 5.53
CA ALA A 214 -7.04 6.27 5.89
C ALA A 214 -6.90 4.81 6.30
N VAL A 215 -7.67 4.37 7.29
CA VAL A 215 -7.75 2.99 7.76
C VAL A 215 -9.21 2.61 7.80
N ARG A 216 -9.57 1.49 7.18
CA ARG A 216 -10.95 1.01 7.25
C ARG A 216 -11.30 0.49 8.63
N GLU A 217 -12.50 0.79 9.10
CA GLU A 217 -12.97 0.45 10.45
C GLU A 217 -12.99 -1.06 10.75
N ASP A 218 -13.11 -1.89 9.71
CA ASP A 218 -13.17 -3.35 9.81
C ASP A 218 -11.80 -4.02 9.83
N LEU A 219 -10.73 -3.24 9.67
CA LEU A 219 -9.36 -3.72 9.78
C LEU A 219 -8.87 -3.67 11.25
N PRO A 220 -8.06 -4.64 11.71
CA PRO A 220 -7.56 -4.69 13.08
C PRO A 220 -6.86 -3.39 13.53
N GLN A 221 -6.15 -2.73 12.62
CA GLN A 221 -5.41 -1.50 12.84
C GLN A 221 -6.33 -0.35 13.31
N ALA A 222 -7.57 -0.29 12.83
CA ALA A 222 -8.49 0.78 13.20
C ALA A 222 -8.74 0.83 14.71
N ARG A 223 -8.84 -0.34 15.36
CA ARG A 223 -9.05 -0.42 16.82
C ARG A 223 -7.88 0.17 17.59
N ALA A 224 -6.64 -0.07 17.14
CA ALA A 224 -5.44 0.45 17.79
C ALA A 224 -5.31 1.98 17.66
N PHE A 225 -5.93 2.58 16.65
CA PHE A 225 -5.85 4.01 16.40
C PHE A 225 -6.97 4.82 17.05
N ARG A 226 -8.10 4.20 17.43
CA ARG A 226 -9.19 4.93 18.08
C ARG A 226 -8.69 5.56 19.39
N GLY A 227 -8.86 6.87 19.52
CA GLY A 227 -8.42 7.65 20.68
C GLY A 227 -6.97 8.14 20.64
N ALA A 228 -6.19 7.78 19.61
CA ALA A 228 -4.86 8.35 19.44
C ALA A 228 -4.93 9.80 18.94
N ALA A 229 -3.92 10.61 19.28
CA ALA A 229 -3.80 11.98 18.78
C ALA A 229 -3.65 11.99 17.24
N GLY A 230 -4.26 12.98 16.57
CA GLY A 230 -4.21 13.09 15.11
C GLY A 230 -5.09 12.09 14.36
N VAL A 231 -6.02 11.42 15.06
CA VAL A 231 -7.00 10.51 14.44
C VAL A 231 -8.36 11.19 14.34
N ILE A 232 -8.93 11.17 13.14
CA ILE A 232 -10.30 11.60 12.86
C ILE A 232 -11.13 10.35 12.55
N ASP A 233 -12.14 10.09 13.36
CA ASP A 233 -12.99 8.90 13.22
C ASP A 233 -14.30 9.25 12.50
N LEU A 234 -14.39 8.91 11.21
CA LEU A 234 -15.57 9.19 10.39
C LEU A 234 -16.72 8.22 10.67
N THR A 235 -16.49 7.15 11.43
CA THR A 235 -17.52 6.17 11.75
C THR A 235 -18.51 6.71 12.78
N ARG A 236 -18.05 7.65 13.61
CA ARG A 236 -18.82 8.35 14.64
C ARG A 236 -19.78 9.37 14.04
N SER A 237 -21.03 9.34 14.46
CA SER A 237 -22.07 10.27 14.03
C SER A 237 -21.92 11.69 14.61
N ASP A 238 -21.17 11.83 15.70
CA ASP A 238 -20.91 13.09 16.39
C ASP A 238 -19.62 13.80 15.94
N SER A 239 -18.88 13.22 14.98
CA SER A 239 -17.66 13.81 14.45
C SER A 239 -17.95 15.12 13.72
N ARG A 240 -17.56 16.22 14.35
CA ARG A 240 -17.64 17.58 13.82
C ARG A 240 -16.24 18.15 13.72
N GLY A 241 -15.94 18.83 12.62
CA GLY A 241 -14.68 19.53 12.45
C GLY A 241 -14.59 20.77 13.34
N SER A 242 -13.41 21.37 13.44
CA SER A 242 -13.20 22.59 14.22
C SER A 242 -14.01 23.79 13.69
N ASP A 243 -13.99 24.90 14.43
CA ASP A 243 -14.51 26.20 13.96
C ASP A 243 -13.42 27.08 13.35
N GLY A 244 -12.30 26.47 12.95
CA GLY A 244 -11.19 27.12 12.27
C GLY A 244 -11.56 27.68 10.90
N ALA A 245 -10.71 28.56 10.36
CA ALA A 245 -11.00 29.24 9.09
C ALA A 245 -11.10 28.27 7.89
N PHE A 246 -10.30 27.20 7.88
CA PHE A 246 -10.40 26.14 6.88
C PHE A 246 -11.72 25.38 6.99
N ALA A 247 -12.13 25.02 8.21
CA ALA A 247 -13.37 24.29 8.46
C ALA A 247 -14.62 25.11 8.09
N LYS A 248 -14.66 26.40 8.46
CA LYS A 248 -15.73 27.32 8.06
C LYS A 248 -15.83 27.47 6.54
N PHE A 249 -14.70 27.59 5.84
CA PHE A 249 -14.70 27.65 4.38
C PHE A 249 -15.19 26.33 3.76
N ALA A 250 -14.76 25.19 4.30
CA ALA A 250 -15.19 23.87 3.85
C ALA A 250 -16.72 23.68 3.95
N ARG A 251 -17.35 24.26 4.98
CA ARG A 251 -18.81 24.32 5.17
C ARG A 251 -19.52 25.36 4.30
N GLY A 252 -18.78 26.25 3.63
CA GLY A 252 -19.35 27.39 2.90
C GLY A 252 -19.76 28.58 3.78
N GLU A 253 -19.38 28.58 5.05
CA GLU A 253 -19.66 29.67 6.02
C GLU A 253 -18.68 30.84 5.87
N ALA A 254 -17.51 30.60 5.27
CA ALA A 254 -16.50 31.63 4.98
C ALA A 254 -16.29 31.75 3.46
N SER A 255 -16.07 32.99 2.99
CA SER A 255 -15.87 33.30 1.57
C SER A 255 -14.42 33.21 1.11
N GLN A 256 -13.46 33.13 2.03
CA GLN A 256 -12.02 33.13 1.72
C GLN A 256 -11.24 32.18 2.64
N LEU A 257 -10.23 31.53 2.08
CA LEU A 257 -9.24 30.74 2.82
C LEU A 257 -8.14 31.64 3.42
N PRO A 258 -7.48 31.23 4.51
CA PRO A 258 -6.44 32.03 5.15
C PRO A 258 -5.32 32.49 4.21
N TRP A 259 -4.88 31.62 3.31
CA TRP A 259 -3.82 31.92 2.34
C TRP A 259 -4.28 32.84 1.21
N GLN A 260 -5.59 32.98 0.96
CA GLN A 260 -6.12 33.93 -0.01
C GLN A 260 -6.08 35.36 0.57
N ALA A 261 -6.37 35.51 1.86
CA ALA A 261 -6.32 36.81 2.53
C ALA A 261 -4.90 37.42 2.51
N SER A 262 -3.86 36.60 2.71
CA SER A 262 -2.46 37.07 2.69
C SER A 262 -1.95 37.49 1.30
N SER A 263 -2.61 37.06 0.23
CA SER A 263 -2.21 37.38 -1.15
C SER A 263 -2.77 38.70 -1.68
N ARG A 264 -3.61 39.39 -0.91
CA ARG A 264 -4.17 40.68 -1.32
C ARG A 264 -3.11 41.78 -1.10
N PRO A 265 -2.58 42.43 -2.15
CA PRO A 265 -1.67 43.55 -1.98
C PRO A 265 -2.39 44.65 -1.19
N ALA A 266 -1.70 45.21 -0.20
CA ALA A 266 -2.20 46.25 0.70
C ALA A 266 -2.36 47.64 0.02
N ASP A 267 -2.87 47.68 -1.21
CA ASP A 267 -3.06 48.90 -1.98
C ASP A 267 -4.54 49.16 -2.25
N ALA A 268 -5.13 50.02 -1.40
CA ALA A 268 -6.13 51.03 -1.77
C ALA A 268 -6.65 51.78 -0.53
N THR A 269 -5.74 52.23 0.37
CA THR A 269 -6.10 53.25 1.36
C THR A 269 -5.05 54.35 1.41
N HIS A 270 -4.84 55.00 0.27
CA HIS A 270 -4.37 56.38 0.25
C HIS A 270 -5.18 57.17 -0.78
N SER A 271 -6.18 57.86 -0.25
CA SER A 271 -6.49 59.28 -0.52
C SER A 271 -6.36 59.75 -1.97
N GLY A 272 -7.48 59.73 -2.70
CA GLY A 272 -7.67 60.47 -3.95
C GLY A 272 -8.94 61.29 -3.87
N GLU A 273 -8.87 62.41 -3.15
CA GLU A 273 -9.84 63.50 -3.22
C GLU A 273 -9.95 64.02 -4.66
N ALA A 274 -11.15 64.49 -5.00
CA ALA A 274 -11.58 64.89 -6.33
C ALA A 274 -10.65 65.89 -7.05
N LEU A 275 -10.49 65.73 -8.37
CA LEU A 275 -10.69 66.84 -9.32
C LEU A 275 -10.72 66.37 -10.79
N SER A 276 -11.94 66.46 -11.33
CA SER A 276 -12.30 66.79 -12.71
C SER A 276 -11.22 67.51 -13.54
N SER A 277 -10.88 66.95 -14.72
CA SER A 277 -11.21 67.59 -16.02
C SER A 277 -10.65 66.81 -17.23
N ARG A 278 -11.55 66.56 -18.19
CA ARG A 278 -11.37 66.23 -19.62
C ARG A 278 -10.70 67.44 -20.33
N PRO A 279 -9.92 67.30 -21.43
CA PRO A 279 -10.51 67.19 -22.78
C PRO A 279 -9.75 66.35 -23.83
N GLU A 280 -10.56 65.92 -24.80
CA GLU A 280 -10.39 65.66 -26.25
C GLU A 280 -9.03 65.37 -26.92
N SER A 281 -9.09 64.37 -27.81
CA SER A 281 -8.18 64.06 -28.92
C SER A 281 -8.10 65.16 -29.98
N PRO A 282 -7.10 65.10 -30.89
CA PRO A 282 -7.48 64.73 -32.26
C PRO A 282 -6.53 63.76 -33.00
N ARG A 283 -7.06 63.28 -34.12
CA ARG A 283 -6.61 62.29 -35.11
C ARG A 283 -5.35 62.66 -35.90
N SER A 284 -4.84 61.63 -36.61
CA SER A 284 -4.02 61.61 -37.84
C SER A 284 -2.64 61.00 -37.55
N GLY A 285 -2.12 59.98 -38.23
CA GLY A 285 -2.36 59.44 -39.56
C GLY A 285 -0.99 58.99 -40.10
N GLY A 286 -0.88 57.81 -40.71
CA GLY A 286 0.33 57.39 -41.42
C GLY A 286 0.84 55.98 -41.09
N ALA A 287 0.56 55.05 -42.01
CA ALA A 287 1.37 53.87 -42.29
C ALA A 287 2.03 54.09 -43.68
N PRO A 288 2.87 53.18 -44.23
CA PRO A 288 3.75 52.17 -43.64
C PRO A 288 5.22 52.30 -44.15
N VAL A 289 6.22 51.77 -43.44
CA VAL A 289 7.52 51.44 -44.06
C VAL A 289 8.07 50.12 -43.51
N ALA A 290 8.48 49.27 -44.43
CA ALA A 290 9.00 47.92 -44.29
C ALA A 290 10.47 47.86 -43.81
N ALA A 291 10.98 46.62 -43.72
CA ALA A 291 12.36 46.15 -43.46
C ALA A 291 12.69 45.94 -41.96
N GLY A 292 13.28 44.84 -41.53
CA GLY A 292 13.76 43.63 -42.21
C GLY A 292 14.28 42.66 -41.15
N PHE A 293 14.11 41.36 -41.39
CA PHE A 293 14.66 40.27 -40.57
C PHE A 293 16.17 40.15 -40.80
N PRO A 294 16.99 39.96 -39.75
CA PRO A 294 18.28 39.31 -39.90
C PRO A 294 18.13 37.79 -39.78
N ARG A 295 18.64 37.15 -40.84
CA ARG A 295 18.74 35.74 -41.13
C ARG A 295 19.90 35.12 -40.34
N ALA A 296 19.71 33.90 -39.86
CA ALA A 296 20.76 33.04 -39.29
C ALA A 296 21.87 32.75 -40.31
N PRO A 297 23.13 32.57 -39.86
CA PRO A 297 24.13 31.86 -40.66
C PRO A 297 24.14 30.36 -40.34
N ALA A 298 24.05 29.57 -41.41
CA ALA A 298 24.45 28.17 -41.46
C ALA A 298 25.75 28.06 -42.26
N SER A 299 26.72 27.31 -41.73
CA SER A 299 27.81 26.65 -42.47
C SER A 299 28.51 25.71 -41.47
N SER A 300 28.47 24.38 -41.65
CA SER A 300 29.42 23.59 -42.48
C SER A 300 30.87 23.75 -41.96
N GLY A 301 31.61 22.72 -41.57
CA GLY A 301 31.45 21.26 -41.70
C GLY A 301 32.70 20.55 -41.14
N ALA A 302 32.85 19.28 -41.54
CA ALA A 302 34.01 18.39 -41.37
C ALA A 302 34.24 17.81 -39.95
N ALA A 303 34.78 16.62 -39.75
CA ALA A 303 34.97 15.39 -40.52
C ALA A 303 35.52 14.35 -39.52
N GLY A 304 35.16 13.08 -39.68
CA GLY A 304 35.96 11.92 -39.27
C GLY A 304 36.17 11.64 -37.77
N ALA A 305 35.57 10.55 -37.28
CA ALA A 305 36.29 9.43 -36.64
C ALA A 305 35.28 8.40 -36.10
N ALA A 306 35.37 7.17 -36.62
CA ALA A 306 34.77 5.97 -36.03
C ALA A 306 35.81 5.31 -35.08
N PRO A 307 35.37 4.40 -34.18
CA PRO A 307 35.82 4.36 -32.78
C PRO A 307 36.88 3.28 -32.50
N PRO A 308 37.47 3.24 -31.28
CA PRO A 308 38.08 2.03 -30.78
C PRO A 308 37.05 1.13 -30.08
N GLU A 309 37.12 -0.12 -30.52
CA GLU A 309 36.60 -1.36 -29.98
C GLU A 309 37.10 -1.60 -28.53
N VAL A 310 36.20 -1.83 -27.58
CA VAL A 310 36.55 -2.36 -26.25
C VAL A 310 35.67 -3.56 -25.94
N ALA A 311 36.35 -4.66 -25.67
CA ALA A 311 35.80 -5.97 -25.41
C ALA A 311 35.31 -6.15 -23.96
N SER A 312 34.27 -6.98 -23.84
CA SER A 312 34.08 -8.01 -22.79
C SER A 312 33.65 -7.63 -21.36
N ARG A 313 32.44 -8.15 -21.04
CA ARG A 313 32.08 -8.99 -19.88
C ARG A 313 32.36 -8.47 -18.46
N VAL A 314 31.30 -8.03 -17.78
CA VAL A 314 30.96 -8.44 -16.39
C VAL A 314 29.43 -8.41 -16.26
N GLY A 315 28.80 -9.54 -15.94
CA GLY A 315 27.37 -9.59 -15.61
C GLY A 315 27.13 -9.14 -14.17
N PRO A 316 26.01 -8.45 -13.85
CA PRO A 316 25.73 -8.02 -12.49
C PRO A 316 25.27 -9.20 -11.60
N PRO A 317 25.56 -9.18 -10.30
CA PRO A 317 25.24 -10.25 -9.36
C PRO A 317 23.74 -10.31 -9.03
N ALA A 318 23.23 -11.51 -8.81
CA ALA A 318 21.86 -11.77 -8.38
C ALA A 318 21.58 -11.15 -7.00
N MET A 319 20.66 -10.18 -6.94
CA MET A 319 20.16 -9.64 -5.67
C MET A 319 19.30 -10.68 -4.95
N ARG A 320 19.80 -11.16 -3.80
CA ARG A 320 19.06 -11.97 -2.82
C ARG A 320 17.96 -11.12 -2.16
N ARG A 321 16.72 -11.55 -2.33
CA ARG A 321 15.53 -10.96 -1.71
C ARG A 321 15.35 -11.55 -0.30
N GLY A 322 15.75 -10.82 0.73
CA GLY A 322 15.51 -11.19 2.13
C GLY A 322 14.03 -11.05 2.48
N LYS A 323 13.36 -12.15 2.83
CA LYS A 323 12.04 -12.14 3.47
C LYS A 323 12.25 -11.79 4.94
N ARG A 324 11.76 -10.63 5.40
CA ARG A 324 11.62 -10.34 6.84
C ARG A 324 10.20 -10.71 7.27
N ASN A 325 10.09 -11.74 8.12
CA ASN A 325 8.87 -12.06 8.84
C ASN A 325 8.73 -11.08 10.01
N TYR A 326 7.61 -10.35 10.07
CA TYR A 326 7.38 -9.24 11.02
C TYR A 326 6.31 -9.59 12.08
N LEU A 327 6.10 -10.87 12.40
CA LEU A 327 5.02 -11.29 13.31
C LEU A 327 5.44 -11.52 14.77
N ASP A 328 6.72 -11.34 15.13
CA ASP A 328 7.22 -11.74 16.46
C ASP A 328 7.52 -10.59 17.45
N GLN A 329 7.06 -9.36 17.21
CA GLN A 329 7.34 -8.26 18.14
C GLN A 329 6.09 -7.45 18.52
N ILE A 330 5.29 -8.00 19.44
CA ILE A 330 4.41 -7.21 20.30
C ILE A 330 4.81 -7.52 21.75
N PRO A 331 5.40 -6.58 22.51
CA PRO A 331 5.66 -6.78 23.93
C PRO A 331 4.34 -6.73 24.71
N VAL A 332 4.09 -7.78 25.50
CA VAL A 332 3.01 -7.83 26.49
C VAL A 332 3.42 -6.92 27.64
N ALA A 333 2.74 -5.77 27.78
CA ALA A 333 2.91 -4.89 28.94
C ALA A 333 1.92 -5.30 30.04
N ASP A 334 2.47 -5.66 31.20
CA ASP A 334 1.73 -5.89 32.44
C ASP A 334 0.97 -4.62 32.87
N ARG A 335 -0.33 -4.76 33.20
CA ARG A 335 -1.11 -3.75 33.91
C ARG A 335 -1.79 -4.32 35.15
N PRO A 336 -1.90 -3.52 36.24
CA PRO A 336 -2.40 -3.96 37.54
C PRO A 336 -3.94 -3.97 37.62
N PRO A 337 -4.53 -4.68 38.61
CA PRO A 337 -5.97 -4.81 38.76
C PRO A 337 -6.55 -3.66 39.60
N GLY A 338 -7.62 -3.02 39.14
CA GLY A 338 -8.36 -2.06 39.96
C GLY A 338 -9.53 -1.37 39.25
N SER A 339 -10.74 -1.68 39.74
CA SER A 339 -12.04 -1.01 39.58
C SER A 339 -12.62 -0.81 38.17
N TRP A 340 -13.53 -1.71 37.80
CA TRP A 340 -14.59 -1.46 36.83
C TRP A 340 -15.90 -1.28 37.61
N ASP A 341 -16.46 -0.08 37.59
CA ASP A 341 -17.88 0.14 37.87
C ASP A 341 -18.65 -0.01 36.55
N GLU A 342 -19.37 -1.12 36.48
CA GLU A 342 -20.76 -1.29 35.99
C GLU A 342 -21.39 -0.14 35.17
N GLU A 343 -21.60 -0.36 33.86
CA GLU A 343 -22.93 -0.37 33.21
C GLU A 343 -22.82 -0.69 31.69
N ASP A 344 -23.82 -1.44 31.20
CA ASP A 344 -24.13 -1.83 29.81
C ASP A 344 -23.37 -2.98 29.14
N HIS A 345 -23.54 -4.19 29.68
CA HIS A 345 -23.33 -5.45 28.96
C HIS A 345 -24.59 -5.91 28.20
N VAL A 346 -24.52 -5.91 26.88
CA VAL A 346 -25.39 -6.73 26.02
C VAL A 346 -24.91 -8.19 26.12
N ASP A 347 -25.77 -9.06 26.66
CA ASP A 347 -25.47 -10.47 26.93
C ASP A 347 -25.31 -11.31 25.63
N PRO A 348 -24.11 -11.85 25.35
CA PRO A 348 -23.84 -12.68 24.17
C PRO A 348 -24.49 -14.08 24.23
N SER A 349 -25.22 -14.42 25.31
CA SER A 349 -25.98 -15.67 25.42
C SER A 349 -27.18 -15.75 24.47
N SER A 350 -27.71 -14.62 24.01
CA SER A 350 -28.91 -14.54 23.16
C SER A 350 -28.70 -15.07 21.72
N ILE A 351 -27.45 -15.14 21.25
CA ILE A 351 -27.12 -15.64 19.90
C ILE A 351 -26.87 -17.15 19.91
N ARG A 352 -26.50 -17.74 21.05
CA ARG A 352 -26.24 -19.19 21.17
C ARG A 352 -27.53 -20.03 21.28
N SER A 353 -28.67 -19.44 21.62
CA SER A 353 -29.96 -20.15 21.70
C SER A 353 -30.66 -20.36 20.36
N LEU A 354 -30.27 -19.65 19.30
CA LEU A 354 -30.94 -19.73 17.98
C LEU A 354 -30.41 -20.85 17.07
N LEU A 355 -29.17 -21.30 17.28
CA LEU A 355 -28.55 -22.40 16.52
C LEU A 355 -29.28 -23.76 16.63
N PRO A 356 -29.68 -24.24 17.83
CA PRO A 356 -30.39 -25.52 17.94
C PRO A 356 -31.78 -25.47 17.29
N THR A 357 -32.50 -24.34 17.39
CA THR A 357 -33.81 -24.17 16.72
C THR A 357 -33.70 -24.21 15.20
N LEU A 358 -32.64 -23.63 14.63
CA LEU A 358 -32.42 -23.63 13.19
C LEU A 358 -32.02 -25.01 12.67
N ALA A 359 -31.23 -25.77 13.44
CA ALA A 359 -30.91 -27.16 13.16
C ALA A 359 -32.15 -28.07 13.20
N ILE A 360 -33.04 -27.88 14.20
CA ILE A 360 -34.30 -28.62 14.30
C ILE A 360 -35.18 -28.31 13.08
N LEU A 361 -35.36 -27.04 12.70
CA LEU A 361 -36.15 -26.67 11.52
C LEU A 361 -35.61 -27.30 10.23
N LEU A 362 -34.29 -27.36 10.05
CA LEU A 362 -33.66 -27.98 8.88
C LEU A 362 -33.92 -29.50 8.82
N VAL A 363 -33.73 -30.19 9.95
CA VAL A 363 -34.00 -31.64 10.05
C VAL A 363 -35.49 -31.93 9.80
N THR A 364 -36.37 -31.08 10.32
CA THR A 364 -37.83 -31.24 10.13
C THR A 364 -38.20 -31.04 8.66
N ALA A 365 -37.63 -30.04 7.98
CA ALA A 365 -37.84 -29.80 6.56
C ALA A 365 -37.35 -30.96 5.68
N LEU A 366 -36.19 -31.55 6.02
CA LEU A 366 -35.65 -32.72 5.32
C LEU A 366 -36.54 -33.96 5.53
N LEU A 367 -37.04 -34.18 6.75
CA LEU A 367 -37.97 -35.27 7.06
C LEU A 367 -39.29 -35.13 6.30
N VAL A 368 -39.86 -33.93 6.26
CA VAL A 368 -41.09 -33.66 5.49
C VAL A 368 -40.85 -33.83 3.99
N GLY A 369 -39.69 -33.38 3.48
CA GLY A 369 -39.29 -33.59 2.08
C GLY A 369 -39.14 -35.08 1.72
N ALA A 370 -38.50 -35.86 2.61
CA ALA A 370 -38.40 -37.31 2.46
C ALA A 370 -39.77 -38.00 2.52
N LEU A 371 -40.66 -37.59 3.45
CA LEU A 371 -42.01 -38.13 3.55
C LEU A 371 -42.86 -37.81 2.31
N MET A 372 -42.72 -36.61 1.76
CA MET A 372 -43.37 -36.20 0.51
C MET A 372 -42.86 -37.03 -0.66
N LEU A 373 -41.55 -37.24 -0.78
CA LEU A 373 -40.96 -38.10 -1.82
C LEU A 373 -41.50 -39.53 -1.73
N LEU A 374 -41.61 -40.09 -0.53
CA LEU A 374 -42.15 -41.44 -0.29
C LEU A 374 -43.64 -41.57 -0.63
N ASN A 375 -44.39 -40.47 -0.55
CA ASN A 375 -45.83 -40.49 -0.83
C ASN A 375 -46.16 -40.27 -2.32
N THR A 376 -45.22 -39.80 -3.13
CA THR A 376 -45.39 -39.71 -4.59
C THR A 376 -45.20 -41.06 -5.29
N ASP A 377 -45.91 -41.27 -6.39
CA ASP A 377 -45.77 -42.48 -7.22
C ASP A 377 -44.34 -42.67 -7.77
N GLY A 378 -43.57 -41.57 -7.89
CA GLY A 378 -42.16 -41.60 -8.27
C GLY A 378 -41.27 -42.25 -7.20
N GLY A 379 -41.44 -41.89 -5.92
CA GLY A 379 -40.66 -42.46 -4.83
C GLY A 379 -40.95 -43.95 -4.60
N LYS A 380 -42.20 -44.37 -4.77
CA LYS A 380 -42.59 -45.79 -4.67
C LYS A 380 -41.94 -46.65 -5.76
N ARG A 381 -41.80 -46.13 -6.99
CA ARG A 381 -41.12 -46.82 -8.11
C ARG A 381 -39.62 -46.95 -7.88
N MET A 382 -38.98 -45.92 -7.34
CA MET A 382 -37.54 -45.92 -7.04
C MET A 382 -37.20 -46.90 -5.91
N LEU A 383 -38.04 -46.98 -4.87
CA LEU A 383 -37.88 -47.98 -3.80
C LEU A 383 -38.14 -49.41 -4.27
N ALA A 384 -39.08 -49.62 -5.19
CA ALA A 384 -39.30 -50.93 -5.80
C ALA A 384 -38.10 -51.39 -6.64
N GLN A 385 -37.41 -50.47 -7.32
CA GLN A 385 -36.16 -50.77 -8.04
C GLN A 385 -34.97 -51.05 -7.12
N LEU A 386 -34.87 -50.38 -5.97
CA LEU A 386 -33.82 -50.64 -4.99
C LEU A 386 -34.05 -51.93 -4.20
N ALA A 387 -35.31 -52.29 -3.96
CA ALA A 387 -35.68 -53.55 -3.31
C ALA A 387 -35.58 -54.77 -4.23
N SER A 388 -35.54 -54.60 -5.56
CA SER A 388 -35.45 -55.69 -6.53
C SER A 388 -34.02 -56.07 -6.94
N ASN A 389 -32.98 -55.51 -6.30
CA ASN A 389 -31.59 -55.93 -6.51
C ASN A 389 -31.23 -57.15 -5.63
N ASP A 390 -32.01 -58.22 -5.77
CA ASP A 390 -31.54 -59.57 -5.49
C ASP A 390 -30.85 -60.06 -6.77
N VAL A 391 -29.53 -59.91 -6.83
CA VAL A 391 -28.69 -60.68 -7.75
C VAL A 391 -28.56 -62.08 -7.14
N PRO A 392 -29.12 -63.14 -7.73
CA PRO A 392 -28.96 -64.47 -7.19
C PRO A 392 -27.56 -64.97 -7.53
N VAL A 393 -26.65 -64.90 -6.54
CA VAL A 393 -25.43 -65.71 -6.51
C VAL A 393 -25.84 -67.10 -6.01
N ARG A 394 -26.40 -67.93 -6.90
CA ARG A 394 -26.45 -69.38 -6.75
C ARG A 394 -26.81 -70.02 -8.09
N ASP A 395 -26.09 -71.08 -8.42
CA ASP A 395 -26.24 -71.97 -9.59
C ASP A 395 -25.27 -71.76 -10.77
N ALA A 396 -23.99 -71.53 -10.48
CA ALA A 396 -22.89 -71.75 -11.44
C ALA A 396 -22.19 -73.11 -11.27
N ALA A 397 -22.85 -74.11 -10.65
CA ALA A 397 -22.25 -75.43 -10.40
C ALA A 397 -22.82 -76.59 -11.24
N ASN A 398 -23.87 -76.38 -12.06
CA ASN A 398 -24.55 -77.49 -12.75
C ASN A 398 -24.72 -77.31 -14.28
N VAL A 399 -23.88 -76.49 -14.94
CA VAL A 399 -23.90 -76.33 -16.42
C VAL A 399 -22.57 -76.77 -17.07
N ALA A 400 -21.71 -77.49 -16.35
CA ALA A 400 -20.40 -77.91 -16.82
C ALA A 400 -20.36 -79.31 -17.48
N ASP A 401 -21.49 -79.90 -17.87
CA ASP A 401 -21.54 -81.30 -18.33
C ASP A 401 -22.17 -81.50 -19.72
N SER A 402 -22.28 -80.45 -20.56
CA SER A 402 -22.83 -80.65 -21.91
C SER A 402 -22.30 -79.73 -23.02
N LEU A 403 -21.12 -79.13 -22.87
CA LEU A 403 -20.47 -78.41 -23.96
C LEU A 403 -18.99 -78.79 -24.01
N ASP A 404 -18.69 -79.81 -24.82
CA ASP A 404 -17.36 -80.08 -25.39
C ASP A 404 -16.96 -78.88 -26.28
N LEU A 405 -16.56 -77.80 -25.63
CA LEU A 405 -15.80 -76.72 -26.24
C LEU A 405 -14.44 -76.75 -25.56
N ASP A 406 -13.45 -77.26 -26.30
CA ASP A 406 -12.02 -77.15 -26.01
C ASP A 406 -11.64 -75.68 -25.83
N PHE A 407 -11.91 -75.13 -24.64
CA PHE A 407 -11.39 -73.83 -24.24
C PHE A 407 -9.93 -74.02 -23.83
N PRO A 408 -8.98 -73.40 -24.54
CA PRO A 408 -7.57 -73.56 -24.23
C PRO A 408 -7.32 -73.07 -22.80
N ALA A 409 -6.71 -73.93 -21.98
CA ALA A 409 -6.39 -73.69 -20.58
C ALA A 409 -5.57 -72.39 -20.32
N ASP A 410 -5.04 -71.77 -21.37
CA ASP A 410 -4.33 -70.50 -21.35
C ASP A 410 -5.21 -69.26 -21.06
N ALA A 411 -6.54 -69.34 -21.25
CA ALA A 411 -7.41 -68.17 -21.11
C ALA A 411 -7.59 -67.73 -19.65
N ALA A 412 -7.50 -68.65 -18.68
CA ALA A 412 -7.68 -68.36 -17.25
C ALA A 412 -6.43 -67.79 -16.56
N GLN A 413 -5.23 -67.98 -17.13
CA GLN A 413 -3.97 -67.51 -16.51
C GLN A 413 -3.68 -66.02 -16.75
N ARG A 414 -4.20 -65.45 -17.84
CA ARG A 414 -3.97 -64.03 -18.22
C ARG A 414 -4.45 -63.02 -17.19
N PRO A 415 -5.68 -63.09 -16.62
CA PRO A 415 -6.13 -62.12 -15.64
C PRO A 415 -5.33 -62.18 -14.32
N LEU A 416 -4.89 -63.37 -13.91
CA LEU A 416 -4.08 -63.53 -12.69
C LEU A 416 -2.67 -62.94 -12.87
N GLN A 417 -2.07 -63.11 -14.05
CA GLN A 417 -0.80 -62.45 -14.39
C GLN A 417 -0.93 -60.93 -14.47
N GLN A 418 -2.04 -60.41 -14.98
CA GLN A 418 -2.30 -58.96 -15.01
C GLN A 418 -2.48 -58.40 -13.58
N ALA A 419 -3.21 -59.09 -12.71
CA ALA A 419 -3.38 -58.69 -11.32
C ALA A 419 -2.03 -58.65 -10.56
N ASN A 420 -1.17 -59.64 -10.77
CA ASN A 420 0.17 -59.65 -10.17
C ASN A 420 1.06 -58.50 -10.67
N ARG A 421 1.02 -58.19 -11.98
CA ARG A 421 1.75 -57.04 -12.53
C ARG A 421 1.27 -55.70 -11.97
N HIS A 422 -0.04 -55.53 -11.77
CA HIS A 422 -0.59 -54.33 -11.14
C HIS A 422 -0.17 -54.20 -9.68
N LYS A 423 -0.16 -55.32 -8.93
CA LYS A 423 0.32 -55.34 -7.56
C LYS A 423 1.78 -54.94 -7.47
N GLU A 424 2.64 -55.53 -8.30
CA GLU A 424 4.07 -55.18 -8.37
C GLU A 424 4.32 -53.72 -8.79
N ALA A 425 3.52 -53.19 -9.72
CA ALA A 425 3.61 -51.78 -10.12
C ALA A 425 3.24 -50.83 -8.98
N ASN A 426 2.18 -51.14 -8.22
CA ASN A 426 1.78 -50.35 -7.07
C ASN A 426 2.82 -50.39 -5.94
N GLU A 427 3.40 -51.56 -5.66
CA GLU A 427 4.48 -51.69 -4.67
C GLU A 427 5.74 -50.89 -5.07
N ARG A 428 6.07 -50.83 -6.36
CA ARG A 428 7.16 -49.98 -6.87
C ARG A 428 6.87 -48.50 -6.71
N HIS A 429 5.66 -48.07 -7.06
CA HIS A 429 5.25 -46.67 -6.88
C HIS A 429 5.27 -46.25 -5.42
N GLN A 430 4.81 -47.11 -4.51
CA GLN A 430 4.82 -46.83 -3.08
C GLN A 430 6.26 -46.68 -2.56
N LYS A 431 7.17 -47.60 -2.93
CA LYS A 431 8.60 -47.51 -2.55
C LYS A 431 9.28 -46.26 -3.12
N GLU A 432 8.95 -45.87 -4.35
CA GLU A 432 9.49 -44.66 -4.95
C GLU A 432 8.99 -43.40 -4.23
N GLN A 433 7.72 -43.39 -3.81
CA GLN A 433 7.15 -42.28 -3.04
C GLN A 433 7.79 -42.18 -1.65
N GLU A 434 7.94 -43.29 -0.93
CA GLU A 434 8.63 -43.33 0.37
C GLU A 434 10.09 -42.85 0.25
N ALA A 435 10.81 -43.22 -0.82
CA ALA A 435 12.17 -42.74 -1.06
C ALA A 435 12.23 -41.22 -1.36
N ARG A 436 11.25 -40.69 -2.08
CA ARG A 436 11.14 -39.23 -2.32
C ARG A 436 10.84 -38.46 -1.05
N ASP A 437 9.94 -38.99 -0.21
CA ASP A 437 9.57 -38.36 1.06
C ASP A 437 10.76 -38.37 2.04
N GLN A 438 11.54 -39.46 2.08
CA GLN A 438 12.78 -39.53 2.86
C GLN A 438 13.83 -38.53 2.36
N ALA A 439 14.03 -38.42 1.05
CA ALA A 439 14.97 -37.46 0.47
C ALA A 439 14.57 -36.00 0.77
N ALA A 440 13.27 -35.69 0.69
CA ALA A 440 12.75 -34.36 1.02
C ALA A 440 12.93 -34.03 2.52
N ALA A 441 12.71 -35.01 3.41
CA ALA A 441 12.95 -34.84 4.85
C ALA A 441 14.43 -34.59 5.17
N GLU A 442 15.34 -35.29 4.51
CA GLU A 442 16.79 -35.05 4.66
C GLU A 442 17.21 -33.66 4.14
N GLU A 443 16.60 -33.19 3.04
CA GLU A 443 16.87 -31.86 2.49
C GLU A 443 16.38 -30.75 3.44
N MET A 444 15.17 -30.88 4.00
CA MET A 444 14.66 -29.95 5.01
C MET A 444 15.58 -29.89 6.24
N LYS A 445 16.04 -31.04 6.75
CA LYS A 445 16.96 -31.08 7.89
C LYS A 445 18.29 -30.37 7.60
N LYS A 446 18.81 -30.52 6.37
CA LYS A 446 20.04 -29.81 5.93
C LYS A 446 19.79 -28.31 5.78
N GLU A 447 18.60 -27.88 5.35
CA GLU A 447 18.24 -26.47 5.25
C GLU A 447 18.11 -25.82 6.63
N GLU A 448 17.46 -26.50 7.59
CA GLU A 448 17.37 -26.05 8.99
C GLU A 448 18.77 -25.90 9.61
N GLU A 449 19.68 -26.85 9.38
CA GLU A 449 21.07 -26.75 9.88
C GLU A 449 21.82 -25.55 9.25
N ARG A 450 21.60 -25.29 7.96
CA ARG A 450 22.18 -24.11 7.27
C ARG A 450 21.61 -22.80 7.80
N GLU A 451 20.31 -22.76 8.09
CA GLU A 451 19.69 -21.57 8.67
C GLU A 451 20.18 -21.31 10.10
N ALA A 452 20.33 -22.37 10.92
CA ALA A 452 20.90 -22.26 12.25
C ALA A 452 22.33 -21.70 12.21
N LYS A 453 23.19 -22.24 11.33
CA LYS A 453 24.56 -21.72 11.11
C LYS A 453 24.56 -20.26 10.63
N ARG A 454 23.60 -19.87 9.79
CA ARG A 454 23.48 -18.46 9.34
C ARG A 454 23.12 -17.53 10.50
N LYS A 455 22.17 -17.92 11.35
CA LYS A 455 21.77 -17.14 12.54
C LYS A 455 22.91 -17.01 13.55
N GLU A 456 23.70 -18.07 13.73
CA GLU A 456 24.89 -18.03 14.58
C GLU A 456 25.94 -17.05 14.04
N GLN A 457 26.20 -17.06 12.72
CA GLN A 457 27.11 -16.10 12.09
C GLN A 457 26.60 -14.66 12.20
N GLU A 458 25.31 -14.42 11.93
CA GLU A 458 24.69 -13.09 12.05
C GLU A 458 24.79 -12.55 13.48
N ALA A 459 24.66 -13.41 14.50
CA ALA A 459 24.84 -13.02 15.90
C ALA A 459 26.29 -12.67 16.23
N ALA A 460 27.26 -13.44 15.71
CA ALA A 460 28.68 -13.17 15.89
C ALA A 460 29.10 -11.84 15.21
N ASP A 461 28.58 -11.57 14.01
CA ASP A 461 28.85 -10.32 13.29
C ASP A 461 28.24 -9.11 14.03
N ALA A 462 27.02 -9.25 14.58
CA ALA A 462 26.40 -8.20 15.39
C ALA A 462 27.17 -7.91 16.68
N GLU A 463 27.73 -8.94 17.33
CA GLU A 463 28.59 -8.77 18.51
C GLU A 463 29.90 -8.02 18.15
N GLN A 464 30.50 -8.32 17.00
CA GLN A 464 31.68 -7.59 16.52
C GLN A 464 31.36 -6.13 16.20
N GLU A 465 30.23 -5.86 15.55
CA GLU A 465 29.80 -4.49 15.24
C GLU A 465 29.54 -3.68 16.52
N SER A 466 28.88 -4.29 17.53
CA SER A 466 28.67 -3.66 18.84
C SER A 466 29.99 -3.31 19.53
N LYS A 467 30.98 -4.21 19.52
CA LYS A 467 32.33 -3.93 20.06
C LYS A 467 33.03 -2.79 19.32
N LEU A 468 32.88 -2.73 17.99
CA LEU A 468 33.46 -1.67 17.18
C LEU A 468 32.81 -0.31 17.46
N GLN A 469 31.49 -0.26 17.63
CA GLN A 469 30.76 0.95 18.01
C GLN A 469 31.14 1.44 19.41
N ALA A 470 31.29 0.54 20.38
CA ALA A 470 31.77 0.90 21.72
C ALA A 470 33.18 1.54 21.64
N THR A 471 34.09 0.93 20.87
CA THR A 471 35.46 1.44 20.67
C THR A 471 35.46 2.82 20.00
N LEU A 472 34.61 3.04 18.99
CA LEU A 472 34.49 4.35 18.33
C LEU A 472 33.90 5.42 19.26
N THR A 473 32.95 5.03 20.12
CA THR A 473 32.36 5.94 21.11
C THR A 473 33.40 6.38 22.13
N ASP A 474 34.24 5.45 22.61
CA ASP A 474 35.35 5.76 23.51
C ASP A 474 36.39 6.68 22.84
N GLN A 475 36.71 6.45 21.56
CA GLN A 475 37.59 7.34 20.80
C GLN A 475 37.02 8.75 20.67
N ARG A 476 35.74 8.89 20.31
CA ARG A 476 35.07 10.21 20.23
C ARG A 476 35.06 10.93 21.57
N ARG A 477 34.82 10.20 22.66
CA ARG A 477 34.87 10.75 24.02
C ARG A 477 36.27 11.27 24.37
N ALA A 478 37.32 10.52 24.03
CA ALA A 478 38.70 10.94 24.23
C ALA A 478 39.07 12.18 23.39
N GLU A 479 38.63 12.23 22.13
CA GLU A 479 38.84 13.38 21.23
C GLU A 479 38.11 14.63 21.73
N ALA A 480 36.84 14.50 22.16
CA ALA A 480 36.07 15.60 22.75
C ALA A 480 36.76 16.14 24.02
N PHE A 481 37.26 15.25 24.87
CA PHE A 481 37.99 15.66 26.08
C PHE A 481 39.30 16.37 25.75
N ALA A 482 40.06 15.89 24.76
CA ALA A 482 41.27 16.55 24.28
C ALA A 482 40.97 17.93 23.66
N ALA A 483 39.86 18.08 22.93
CA ALA A 483 39.41 19.35 22.38
C ALA A 483 39.04 20.36 23.48
N LEU A 484 38.36 19.92 24.54
CA LEU A 484 38.04 20.77 25.70
C LEU A 484 39.30 21.28 26.42
N GLN A 485 40.36 20.47 26.51
CA GLN A 485 41.64 20.89 27.09
C GLN A 485 42.38 21.95 26.26
N GLN A 486 42.07 22.06 24.96
CA GLN A 486 42.69 23.05 24.07
C GLN A 486 41.92 24.39 24.03
N LEU A 487 40.75 24.47 24.68
CA LEU A 487 40.01 25.73 24.75
C LEU A 487 40.75 26.73 25.65
N PRO A 488 41.05 27.95 25.17
CA PRO A 488 41.67 28.97 25.99
C PRO A 488 40.75 29.37 27.15
N GLU A 489 41.33 29.49 28.35
CA GLU A 489 40.66 29.76 29.63
C GLU A 489 39.82 31.06 29.64
N ALA A 490 39.99 31.92 28.63
CA ALA A 490 39.36 33.23 28.50
C ALA A 490 37.90 33.23 27.99
N VAL A 491 37.30 32.09 27.65
CA VAL A 491 35.95 32.04 27.01
C VAL A 491 34.80 31.69 27.99
N VAL A 492 35.09 31.35 29.25
CA VAL A 492 34.03 30.92 30.20
C VAL A 492 33.41 32.08 31.01
N THR A 493 33.96 33.30 30.96
CA THR A 493 33.47 34.41 31.79
C THR A 493 32.43 35.34 31.15
N ASP A 494 32.17 35.25 29.84
CA ASP A 494 31.31 36.23 29.12
C ASP A 494 30.06 35.61 28.48
N LEU A 495 29.28 34.84 29.25
CA LEU A 495 27.90 34.53 28.88
C LEU A 495 26.95 35.55 29.52
N PRO A 496 26.30 36.45 28.75
CA PRO A 496 25.37 37.43 29.28
C PRO A 496 24.11 36.70 29.78
N LEU A 497 23.89 36.73 31.09
CA LEU A 497 22.64 36.27 31.69
C LEU A 497 21.48 37.19 31.26
N PRO A 498 20.29 36.65 30.99
CA PRO A 498 19.12 37.44 30.63
C PRO A 498 18.69 38.30 31.83
N ASN A 499 18.72 39.62 31.64
CA ASN A 499 18.24 40.61 32.60
C ASN A 499 16.74 40.46 32.83
N GLY A 500 16.36 39.73 33.88
CA GLY A 500 15.04 39.82 34.49
C GLY A 500 14.96 41.06 35.40
N PRO A 501 13.88 41.86 35.33
CA PRO A 501 13.71 43.02 36.18
C PRO A 501 13.17 42.55 37.53
N ASP A 502 14.03 42.03 38.39
CA ASP A 502 13.85 42.02 39.85
C ASP A 502 15.14 41.48 40.48
N GLY A 503 15.98 42.40 40.93
CA GLY A 503 17.24 42.10 41.59
C GLY A 503 17.02 41.42 42.93
N GLN A 504 17.17 40.10 42.96
CA GLN A 504 17.42 39.34 44.19
C GLN A 504 18.37 38.17 43.89
N PHE A 505 19.67 38.43 44.02
CA PHE A 505 20.69 37.39 44.01
C PHE A 505 20.83 36.82 45.41
N ASP A 506 20.18 35.69 45.66
CA ASP A 506 20.56 34.77 46.74
C ASP A 506 20.09 33.36 46.37
N LYS A 507 20.86 32.71 45.49
CA LYS A 507 20.96 31.24 45.41
C LYS A 507 22.20 30.90 44.61
N VAL A 508 23.19 30.36 45.30
CA VAL A 508 24.29 29.60 44.71
C VAL A 508 23.65 28.56 43.79
N ILE A 509 23.78 28.76 42.47
CA ILE A 509 23.42 27.75 41.49
C ILE A 509 24.47 26.67 41.66
N ASP A 510 24.10 25.60 42.35
CA ASP A 510 24.79 24.33 42.28
C ASP A 510 24.72 23.88 40.81
N LEU A 511 25.80 24.13 40.06
CA LEU A 511 26.00 23.60 38.72
C LEU A 511 26.18 22.09 38.90
N GLY A 512 25.05 21.40 39.04
CA GLY A 512 25.00 19.96 39.21
C GLY A 512 25.95 19.28 38.24
N VAL A 513 26.67 18.28 38.76
CA VAL A 513 27.70 17.46 38.11
C VAL A 513 27.54 17.48 36.58
N PHE A 514 28.38 18.27 35.92
CA PHE A 514 28.43 18.38 34.47
C PHE A 514 28.64 16.97 33.90
N ASN A 515 27.61 16.40 33.29
CA ASN A 515 27.70 15.09 32.66
C ASN A 515 28.19 15.27 31.21
N PRO A 516 29.45 14.94 30.91
CA PRO A 516 30.01 15.09 29.56
C PRO A 516 29.32 14.22 28.51
N ASP A 517 28.48 13.26 28.90
CA ASP A 517 27.74 12.41 27.97
C ASP A 517 26.71 13.20 27.13
N ASN A 518 26.23 14.36 27.59
CA ASN A 518 25.24 15.20 26.89
C ASN A 518 25.81 16.00 25.71
N LEU A 519 27.14 16.03 25.52
CA LEU A 519 27.79 16.77 24.43
C LEU A 519 27.95 15.93 23.15
N ILE A 520 27.78 14.61 23.24
CA ILE A 520 28.02 13.67 22.12
C ILE A 520 26.86 13.67 21.09
N ASP A 521 25.66 14.11 21.48
CA ASP A 521 24.48 14.12 20.58
C ASP A 521 24.38 15.35 19.67
N LEU A 522 25.33 16.29 19.70
CA LEU A 522 25.28 17.55 18.95
C LEU A 522 26.39 17.73 17.88
N SER A 523 27.13 16.67 17.53
CA SER A 523 28.17 16.70 16.47
C SER A 523 27.89 15.73 15.34
#